data_AF-A0AB37JD77-F1
#
_entry.id   AF-A0AB37JD77-F1
#
_cell.length_a   1.000
_cell.length_b   1.000
_cell.length_c   1.000
_cell.angle_alpha   90.00
_cell.angle_beta   90.00
_cell.angle_gamma   90.00
#
_symmetry.space_group_name_H-M   'P 1'
#
loop_
_entity.id
_entity.type
_entity.pdbx_description
1 polymer ?
#
loop_
_entity_poly.entity_id
_entity_poly.type
_entity_poly.pdbx_seq_one_letter_code
_entity_poly.pdbx_strand_id
1 'polypeptide(L)'
;MKNTYQLQIPKELEQYRSILEESVKPYIKVSGTLAETTLFESKFGGYPYLPIDQEHPKDSNGQPMMLLAQLNFEEMPHVEYMPQKGMLQFFVSADDELYGADFDHPTIQKDFRIIYHSTIIEDLNKVITDFSYLNTLELEEFIIPEAAKLKFELGYQPVTSRDYRFEKIISDDIDWEEIVDEENNTELGELYDDLCEDQGHKIGGYPFFTQTDPREWEEKYQQHDILLLQIDTDDSLNIMWGDSGVANFFIKKDDLLHLDFSNVIYNWDCY
;
A
#
# COMPACT_ATOMS: atom_id res chain seq x y z
N MET A 1 19.29 -12.74 15.69
CA MET A 1 18.39 -13.90 15.91
C MET A 1 17.92 -14.30 14.53
N LYS A 2 18.21 -15.51 14.05
CA LYS A 2 17.59 -15.99 12.81
C LYS A 2 16.10 -16.14 13.12
N ASN A 3 15.27 -15.27 12.58
CA ASN A 3 13.83 -15.47 12.64
C ASN A 3 13.54 -16.66 11.73
N THR A 4 13.41 -17.85 12.31
CA THR A 4 12.90 -19.02 11.59
C THR A 4 11.40 -18.83 11.40
N TYR A 5 11.04 -18.04 10.39
CA TYR A 5 9.68 -17.97 9.88
C TYR A 5 9.42 -19.28 9.15
N GLN A 6 8.55 -20.14 9.69
CA GLN A 6 8.20 -21.40 9.03
C GLN A 6 7.23 -21.11 7.89
N LEU A 7 7.77 -20.67 6.74
CA LEU A 7 7.01 -20.67 5.50
C LEU A 7 6.55 -22.10 5.21
N GLN A 8 5.28 -22.24 4.86
CA GLN A 8 4.75 -23.47 4.27
C GLN A 8 5.14 -23.48 2.80
N ILE A 9 6.34 -23.97 2.51
CA ILE A 9 6.92 -23.97 1.16
C ILE A 9 6.46 -25.25 0.42
N PRO A 10 5.96 -25.14 -0.82
CA PRO A 10 5.72 -26.29 -1.69
C PRO A 10 6.96 -27.16 -1.85
N LYS A 11 6.76 -28.48 -2.04
CA LYS A 11 7.85 -29.46 -2.05
C LYS A 11 8.90 -29.16 -3.13
N GLU A 12 8.47 -28.63 -4.26
CA GLU A 12 9.25 -28.27 -5.43
C GLU A 12 10.20 -27.10 -5.13
N LEU A 13 9.78 -26.19 -4.24
CA LEU A 13 10.54 -25.02 -3.78
C LEU A 13 11.42 -25.29 -2.54
N GLU A 14 11.29 -26.46 -1.90
CA GLU A 14 12.03 -26.79 -0.66
C GLU A 14 13.55 -26.76 -0.83
N GLN A 15 14.06 -27.06 -2.02
CA GLN A 15 15.49 -26.96 -2.32
C GLN A 15 16.03 -25.53 -2.20
N TYR A 16 15.16 -24.52 -2.31
CA TYR A 16 15.46 -23.10 -2.17
C TYR A 16 15.09 -22.52 -0.80
N ARG A 17 14.66 -23.35 0.17
CA ARG A 17 14.17 -22.88 1.48
C ARG A 17 15.07 -21.83 2.14
N SER A 18 16.40 -22.03 2.14
CA SER A 18 17.32 -21.11 2.82
C SER A 18 17.27 -19.70 2.23
N ILE A 19 17.26 -19.58 0.90
CA ILE A 19 17.24 -18.26 0.24
C ILE A 19 15.85 -17.62 0.36
N LEU A 20 14.78 -18.42 0.30
CA LEU A 20 13.42 -17.94 0.50
C LEU A 20 13.20 -17.43 1.94
N GLU A 21 13.59 -18.21 2.96
CA GLU A 21 13.48 -17.81 4.37
C GLU A 21 14.33 -16.58 4.70
N GLU A 22 15.50 -16.41 4.08
CA GLU A 22 16.35 -15.23 4.24
C GLU A 22 15.73 -13.97 3.62
N SER A 23 14.86 -14.13 2.62
CA SER A 23 14.14 -13.03 1.97
C SER A 23 12.89 -12.57 2.72
N VAL A 24 12.41 -13.32 3.72
CA VAL A 24 11.11 -13.07 4.35
C VAL A 24 11.06 -11.72 5.07
N LYS A 25 9.97 -10.98 4.79
CA LYS A 25 9.60 -9.77 5.53
C LYS A 25 8.24 -9.93 6.20
N PRO A 26 8.06 -9.37 7.41
CA PRO A 26 6.74 -9.21 7.97
C PRO A 26 5.95 -8.13 7.22
N TYR A 27 4.64 -8.30 7.14
CA TYR A 27 3.72 -7.31 6.62
C TYR A 27 2.41 -7.37 7.41
N ILE A 28 1.56 -6.36 7.25
CA ILE A 28 0.22 -6.35 7.79
C ILE A 28 -0.74 -6.51 6.62
N LYS A 29 -1.44 -7.64 6.58
CA LYS A 29 -2.59 -7.84 5.69
C LYS A 29 -3.71 -6.93 6.15
N VAL A 30 -4.29 -6.19 5.22
CA VAL A 30 -5.41 -5.30 5.45
C VAL A 30 -6.64 -5.89 4.78
N SER A 31 -7.73 -6.01 5.53
CA SER A 31 -9.04 -6.42 5.02
C SER A 31 -10.07 -5.38 5.41
N GLY A 32 -11.03 -5.10 4.52
CA GLY A 32 -12.09 -4.13 4.76
C GLY A 32 -13.47 -4.75 4.92
N THR A 33 -14.41 -3.95 5.41
CA THR A 33 -15.85 -4.21 5.25
C THR A 33 -16.54 -2.86 5.09
N LEU A 34 -17.40 -2.73 4.08
CA LEU A 34 -18.20 -1.52 3.86
C LEU A 34 -19.00 -1.18 5.12
N ALA A 35 -18.73 0.00 5.67
CA ALA A 35 -19.34 0.48 6.89
C ALA A 35 -19.03 1.96 7.10
N GLU A 36 -19.94 2.67 7.77
CA GLU A 36 -19.59 3.99 8.33
C GLU A 36 -18.45 3.85 9.35
N THR A 37 -17.55 4.83 9.34
CA THR A 37 -16.38 4.87 10.23
C THR A 37 -16.34 6.22 10.94
N THR A 38 -15.87 6.22 12.19
CA THR A 38 -15.63 7.45 12.93
C THR A 38 -14.41 8.18 12.38
N LEU A 39 -14.21 9.46 12.72
CA LEU A 39 -13.07 10.25 12.25
C LEU A 39 -11.71 9.68 12.71
N PHE A 40 -11.68 8.82 13.74
CA PHE A 40 -10.45 8.38 14.41
C PHE A 40 -10.06 6.93 14.13
N GLU A 41 -10.89 6.20 13.39
CA GLU A 41 -10.62 4.81 13.00
C GLU A 41 -9.81 4.73 11.71
N SER A 42 -9.09 3.63 11.54
CA SER A 42 -8.52 3.25 10.25
C SER A 42 -9.62 2.90 9.25
N LYS A 43 -9.50 3.39 8.03
CA LYS A 43 -10.51 3.26 6.98
C LYS A 43 -9.90 3.33 5.59
N PHE A 44 -10.60 2.75 4.62
CA PHE A 44 -10.56 3.22 3.23
C PHE A 44 -11.73 4.17 3.00
N GLY A 45 -11.51 5.18 2.15
CA GLY A 45 -12.53 6.17 1.79
C GLY A 45 -13.11 6.93 2.97
N GLY A 46 -14.25 7.59 2.73
CA GLY A 46 -14.98 8.35 3.74
C GLY A 46 -14.29 9.63 4.20
N TYR A 47 -14.72 10.16 5.34
CA TYR A 47 -14.22 11.45 5.84
C TYR A 47 -12.98 11.30 6.74
N PRO A 48 -11.97 12.16 6.53
CA PRO A 48 -10.71 12.13 7.27
C PRO A 48 -10.83 12.75 8.66
N TYR A 49 -9.94 12.35 9.56
CA TYR A 49 -9.55 13.19 10.69
C TYR A 49 -8.96 14.51 10.19
N LEU A 50 -9.49 15.65 10.61
CA LEU A 50 -8.94 16.97 10.24
C LEU A 50 -9.10 17.95 11.41
N PRO A 51 -8.00 18.41 12.03
CA PRO A 51 -8.06 19.49 13.04
C PRO A 51 -8.61 20.80 12.46
N ILE A 52 -9.33 21.58 13.26
CA ILE A 52 -9.93 22.87 12.82
C ILE A 52 -8.90 23.94 12.43
N ASP A 53 -7.66 23.80 12.87
CA ASP A 53 -6.55 24.72 12.58
C ASP A 53 -5.72 24.30 11.36
N GLN A 54 -6.12 23.21 10.68
CA GLN A 54 -5.50 22.72 9.46
C GLN A 54 -6.44 22.86 8.27
N GLU A 55 -5.85 23.13 7.10
CA GLU A 55 -6.61 23.16 5.85
C GLU A 55 -6.74 21.77 5.27
N HIS A 56 -7.91 21.47 4.67
CA HIS A 56 -8.09 20.28 3.86
C HIS A 56 -7.09 20.29 2.69
N PRO A 57 -6.38 19.18 2.39
CA PRO A 57 -5.43 19.13 1.28
C PRO A 57 -6.12 19.44 -0.06
N LYS A 58 -5.46 20.25 -0.90
CA LYS A 58 -5.98 20.64 -2.21
C LYS A 58 -5.02 20.25 -3.31
N ASP A 59 -5.60 19.89 -4.45
CA ASP A 59 -4.91 19.61 -5.70
C ASP A 59 -4.33 20.89 -6.35
N SER A 60 -3.69 20.72 -7.50
CA SER A 60 -3.11 21.82 -8.28
C SER A 60 -4.13 22.83 -8.83
N ASN A 61 -5.41 22.46 -8.90
CA ASN A 61 -6.53 23.31 -9.28
C ASN A 61 -7.19 24.01 -8.08
N GLY A 62 -6.74 23.71 -6.86
CA GLY A 62 -7.29 24.23 -5.62
C GLY A 62 -8.58 23.53 -5.15
N GLN A 63 -8.94 22.39 -5.75
CA GLN A 63 -10.06 21.56 -5.29
C GLN A 63 -9.64 20.68 -4.11
N PRO A 64 -10.53 20.43 -3.14
CA PRO A 64 -10.26 19.47 -2.06
C PRO A 64 -9.98 18.07 -2.61
N MET A 65 -8.90 17.45 -2.15
CA MET A 65 -8.59 16.06 -2.45
C MET A 65 -9.49 15.11 -1.67
N MET A 66 -9.69 13.90 -2.19
CA MET A 66 -10.45 12.84 -1.53
C MET A 66 -9.52 11.88 -0.78
N LEU A 67 -10.00 11.34 0.34
CA LEU A 67 -9.27 10.37 1.14
C LEU A 67 -9.30 8.99 0.47
N LEU A 68 -8.13 8.41 0.19
CA LEU A 68 -8.01 7.00 -0.16
C LEU A 68 -8.02 6.14 1.09
N ALA A 69 -7.15 6.47 2.03
CA ALA A 69 -6.95 5.68 3.24
C ALA A 69 -6.54 6.55 4.41
N GLN A 70 -6.94 6.12 5.60
CA GLN A 70 -6.46 6.64 6.86
C GLN A 70 -6.10 5.45 7.75
N LEU A 71 -4.92 5.49 8.36
CA LEU A 71 -4.35 4.41 9.15
C LEU A 71 -4.00 4.92 10.55
N ASN A 72 -4.70 4.43 11.55
CA ASN A 72 -4.36 4.64 12.95
C ASN A 72 -3.40 3.53 13.39
N PHE A 73 -2.13 3.87 13.60
CA PHE A 73 -1.11 2.88 13.94
C PHE A 73 -1.35 2.17 15.29
N GLU A 74 -2.21 2.72 16.15
CA GLU A 74 -2.59 2.06 17.42
C GLU A 74 -3.60 0.91 17.22
N GLU A 75 -4.20 0.78 16.02
CA GLU A 75 -5.20 -0.25 15.71
C GLU A 75 -4.61 -1.50 15.04
N MET A 76 -3.30 -1.53 14.77
CA MET A 76 -2.65 -2.59 14.02
C MET A 76 -1.43 -3.17 14.74
N PRO A 77 -1.02 -4.42 14.42
CA PRO A 77 0.24 -4.97 14.89
C PRO A 77 1.42 -4.09 14.44
N HIS A 78 2.43 -3.93 15.29
CA HIS A 78 3.64 -3.19 14.91
C HIS A 78 4.52 -4.03 13.96
N VAL A 79 4.99 -3.41 12.87
CA VAL A 79 5.86 -4.03 11.87
C VAL A 79 7.04 -3.12 11.51
N GLU A 80 8.24 -3.72 11.45
CA GLU A 80 9.50 -3.06 11.06
C GLU A 80 9.70 -1.66 11.66
N TYR A 81 9.76 -0.62 10.82
CA TYR A 81 10.01 0.77 11.18
C TYR A 81 8.73 1.61 11.24
N MET A 82 7.55 1.00 11.05
CA MET A 82 6.28 1.72 11.06
C MET A 82 6.04 2.38 12.42
N PRO A 83 5.44 3.59 12.47
CA PRO A 83 5.11 4.22 13.73
C PRO A 83 4.25 3.32 14.63
N GLN A 84 4.42 3.44 15.95
CA GLN A 84 3.59 2.71 16.92
C GLN A 84 2.30 3.45 17.28
N LYS A 85 2.17 4.70 16.85
CA LYS A 85 1.04 5.59 17.16
C LYS A 85 0.89 6.67 16.10
N GLY A 86 -0.21 7.40 16.19
CA GLY A 86 -0.53 8.48 15.27
C GLY A 86 -1.30 8.01 14.05
N MET A 87 -1.70 8.99 13.24
CA MET A 87 -2.58 8.78 12.09
C MET A 87 -1.83 9.12 10.81
N LEU A 88 -1.77 8.20 9.85
CA LEU A 88 -1.27 8.45 8.49
C LEU A 88 -2.44 8.48 7.51
N GLN A 89 -2.48 9.49 6.65
CA GLN A 89 -3.56 9.70 5.70
C GLN A 89 -3.02 9.85 4.28
N PHE A 90 -3.77 9.32 3.32
CA PHE A 90 -3.44 9.28 1.90
C PHE A 90 -4.59 9.93 1.13
N PHE A 91 -4.31 11.01 0.43
CA PHE A 91 -5.28 11.78 -0.35
C PHE A 91 -4.87 11.84 -1.81
N VAL A 92 -5.85 11.89 -2.71
CA VAL A 92 -5.65 12.11 -4.15
C VAL A 92 -6.70 13.06 -4.72
N SER A 93 -6.37 13.71 -5.83
CA SER A 93 -7.35 14.44 -6.63
C SER A 93 -8.47 13.51 -7.08
N ALA A 94 -9.71 13.98 -7.01
CA ALA A 94 -10.87 13.28 -7.54
C ALA A 94 -11.16 13.63 -9.01
N ASP A 95 -10.56 14.69 -9.52
CA ASP A 95 -10.75 15.21 -10.89
C ASP A 95 -9.42 15.14 -11.64
N ASP A 96 -8.89 13.93 -11.76
CA ASP A 96 -7.66 13.61 -12.48
C ASP A 96 -7.74 12.19 -13.08
N GLU A 97 -7.50 12.07 -14.38
CA GLU A 97 -7.49 10.80 -15.12
C GLU A 97 -6.39 9.85 -14.62
N LEU A 98 -5.35 10.38 -13.98
CA LEU A 98 -4.25 9.60 -13.40
C LEU A 98 -4.39 9.40 -11.88
N TYR A 99 -5.55 9.71 -11.31
CA TYR A 99 -5.84 9.55 -9.89
C TYR A 99 -4.82 10.25 -8.97
N GLY A 100 -4.28 11.39 -9.40
CA GLY A 100 -3.30 12.19 -8.66
C GLY A 100 -1.84 11.76 -8.85
N ALA A 101 -1.57 10.70 -9.62
CA ALA A 101 -0.22 10.19 -9.83
C ALA A 101 0.58 11.07 -10.82
N ASP A 102 1.86 11.26 -10.53
CA ASP A 102 2.83 11.89 -11.42
C ASP A 102 3.95 10.90 -11.70
N PHE A 103 3.84 10.13 -12.78
CA PHE A 103 4.82 9.07 -13.08
C PHE A 103 6.21 9.59 -13.43
N ASP A 104 6.34 10.83 -13.90
CA ASP A 104 7.64 11.47 -14.15
C ASP A 104 8.28 11.98 -12.84
N HIS A 105 7.44 12.38 -11.88
CA HIS A 105 7.85 12.94 -10.60
C HIS A 105 7.04 12.36 -9.42
N PRO A 106 7.15 11.05 -9.13
CA PRO A 106 6.21 10.34 -8.25
C PRO A 106 6.28 10.74 -6.77
N THR A 107 7.25 11.58 -6.40
CA THR A 107 7.38 12.14 -5.05
C THR A 107 6.81 13.55 -4.91
N ILE A 108 6.38 14.20 -5.99
CA ILE A 108 5.82 15.55 -5.96
C ILE A 108 4.33 15.47 -5.61
N GLN A 109 4.00 15.88 -4.39
CA GLN A 109 2.64 15.85 -3.83
C GLN A 109 1.75 17.01 -4.32
N LYS A 110 1.65 17.15 -5.66
CA LYS A 110 0.81 18.16 -6.34
C LYS A 110 -0.67 17.80 -6.26
N ASP A 111 -0.99 16.57 -6.68
CA ASP A 111 -2.34 16.05 -6.88
C ASP A 111 -2.59 14.78 -6.05
N PHE A 112 -1.61 14.41 -5.22
CA PHE A 112 -1.79 13.55 -4.05
C PHE A 112 -1.20 14.23 -2.81
N ARG A 113 -1.59 13.78 -1.61
CA ARG A 113 -1.04 14.27 -0.35
C ARG A 113 -0.97 13.19 0.71
N ILE A 114 0.16 13.12 1.39
CA ILE A 114 0.38 12.29 2.58
C ILE A 114 0.46 13.20 3.80
N ILE A 115 -0.37 12.93 4.81
CA ILE A 115 -0.39 13.71 6.05
C ILE A 115 -0.23 12.75 7.22
N TYR A 116 0.69 13.07 8.13
CA TYR A 116 0.88 12.34 9.37
C TYR A 116 0.59 13.22 10.57
N HIS A 117 -0.29 12.75 11.45
CA HIS A 117 -0.58 13.36 12.73
C HIS A 117 0.02 12.52 13.85
N SER A 118 1.08 13.03 14.49
CA SER A 118 1.74 12.37 15.62
C SER A 118 0.87 12.30 16.89
N THR A 119 -0.23 13.04 16.93
CA THR A 119 -1.16 13.11 18.06
C THR A 119 -2.57 13.36 17.55
N ILE A 120 -3.53 12.59 18.06
CA ILE A 120 -4.92 12.64 17.66
C ILE A 120 -5.71 13.43 18.72
N ILE A 121 -6.51 14.40 18.28
CA ILE A 121 -7.39 15.20 19.13
C ILE A 121 -8.81 14.68 18.97
N GLU A 122 -9.33 14.00 20.00
CA GLU A 122 -10.69 13.40 19.95
C GLU A 122 -11.82 14.37 20.34
N ASP A 123 -11.49 15.58 20.81
CA ASP A 123 -12.48 16.62 21.11
C ASP A 123 -13.14 17.10 19.81
N LEU A 124 -14.40 16.71 19.60
CA LEU A 124 -15.19 17.05 18.41
C LEU A 124 -15.33 18.56 18.14
N ASN A 125 -15.09 19.43 19.14
CA ASN A 125 -15.09 20.87 18.92
C ASN A 125 -13.78 21.41 18.31
N LYS A 126 -12.76 20.55 18.21
CA LYS A 126 -11.41 20.87 17.69
C LYS A 126 -11.08 20.13 16.40
N VAL A 127 -12.05 19.39 15.86
CA VAL A 127 -11.94 18.72 14.56
C VAL A 127 -13.09 19.12 13.66
N ILE A 128 -12.86 19.07 12.36
CA ILE A 128 -13.89 19.25 11.35
C ILE A 128 -14.82 18.04 11.39
N THR A 129 -16.13 18.30 11.49
CA THR A 129 -17.17 17.26 11.49
C THR A 129 -18.16 17.42 10.34
N ASP A 130 -18.10 18.53 9.60
CA ASP A 130 -18.95 18.80 8.44
C ASP A 130 -18.06 18.84 7.19
N PHE A 131 -18.23 17.81 6.36
CA PHE A 131 -17.52 17.63 5.09
C PHE A 131 -18.47 17.78 3.89
N SER A 132 -19.61 18.47 4.07
CA SER A 132 -20.60 18.67 3.00
C SER A 132 -20.04 19.35 1.74
N TYR A 133 -18.91 20.06 1.85
CA TYR A 133 -18.19 20.64 0.72
C TYR A 133 -17.51 19.59 -0.19
N LEU A 134 -17.37 18.33 0.24
CA LEU A 134 -16.88 17.23 -0.59
C LEU A 134 -18.00 16.57 -1.41
N ASN A 135 -19.26 16.73 -1.00
CA ASN A 135 -20.43 16.11 -1.67
C ASN A 135 -20.77 16.76 -3.02
N THR A 136 -19.97 17.71 -3.50
CA THR A 136 -20.11 18.29 -4.84
C THR A 136 -19.44 17.46 -5.92
N LEU A 137 -18.67 16.44 -5.54
CA LEU A 137 -17.94 15.55 -6.45
C LEU A 137 -18.81 14.33 -6.81
N GLU A 138 -18.72 13.87 -8.05
CA GLU A 138 -19.37 12.63 -8.49
C GLU A 138 -18.54 11.43 -7.99
N LEU A 139 -18.85 10.98 -6.77
CA LEU A 139 -18.10 9.91 -6.09
C LEU A 139 -18.25 8.54 -6.76
N GLU A 140 -19.25 8.33 -7.63
CA GLU A 140 -19.47 7.04 -8.31
C GLU A 140 -18.32 6.66 -9.23
N GLU A 141 -17.54 7.63 -9.73
CA GLU A 141 -16.37 7.39 -10.57
C GLU A 141 -15.05 7.44 -9.77
N PHE A 142 -15.10 7.70 -8.48
CA PHE A 142 -13.93 7.76 -7.63
C PHE A 142 -13.45 6.35 -7.25
N ILE A 143 -12.13 6.16 -7.20
CA ILE A 143 -11.44 4.88 -6.95
C ILE A 143 -11.97 4.14 -5.70
N ILE A 144 -12.30 4.90 -4.64
CA ILE A 144 -12.79 4.37 -3.36
C ILE A 144 -14.08 5.13 -2.99
N PRO A 145 -15.22 4.77 -3.59
CA PRO A 145 -16.45 5.57 -3.53
C PRO A 145 -17.11 5.52 -2.14
N GLU A 146 -16.85 4.46 -1.37
CA GLU A 146 -17.49 4.20 -0.09
C GLU A 146 -16.49 3.98 1.03
N ALA A 147 -16.90 4.28 2.26
CA ALA A 147 -16.09 4.03 3.43
C ALA A 147 -16.05 2.53 3.77
N ALA A 148 -14.86 2.03 4.06
CA ALA A 148 -14.67 0.67 4.58
C ALA A 148 -13.92 0.71 5.91
N LYS A 149 -14.43 -0.01 6.90
CA LYS A 149 -13.73 -0.23 8.18
C LYS A 149 -12.65 -1.30 7.99
N LEU A 150 -11.45 -1.04 8.51
CA LEU A 150 -10.30 -1.93 8.33
C LEU A 150 -10.09 -2.90 9.49
N LYS A 151 -9.50 -4.04 9.15
CA LYS A 151 -8.97 -5.04 10.07
C LYS A 151 -7.56 -5.42 9.62
N PHE A 152 -6.69 -5.66 10.60
CA PHE A 152 -5.26 -5.86 10.40
C PHE A 152 -4.82 -7.23 10.92
N GLU A 153 -4.07 -7.97 10.10
CA GLU A 153 -3.51 -9.26 10.46
C GLU A 153 -2.01 -9.32 10.10
N LEU A 154 -1.17 -9.76 11.03
CA LEU A 154 0.26 -9.91 10.78
C LEU A 154 0.50 -11.12 9.86
N GLY A 155 1.22 -10.90 8.76
CA GLY A 155 1.66 -11.92 7.82
C GLY A 155 3.17 -11.88 7.60
N TYR A 156 3.67 -12.86 6.85
CA TYR A 156 5.06 -12.97 6.43
C TYR A 156 5.09 -13.47 4.99
N GLN A 157 5.88 -12.81 4.14
CA GLN A 157 6.03 -13.20 2.74
C GLN A 157 7.51 -13.15 2.34
N PRO A 158 7.98 -14.06 1.47
CA PRO A 158 9.27 -13.93 0.80
C PRO A 158 9.26 -12.74 -0.18
N VAL A 159 10.42 -12.43 -0.76
CA VAL A 159 10.54 -11.42 -1.83
C VAL A 159 9.68 -11.80 -3.03
N THR A 160 8.91 -10.87 -3.58
CA THR A 160 8.02 -11.15 -4.71
C THR A 160 8.79 -11.03 -6.03
N SER A 161 8.40 -11.79 -7.05
CA SER A 161 8.97 -11.69 -8.40
C SER A 161 8.77 -10.31 -9.04
N ARG A 162 7.81 -9.53 -8.51
CA ARG A 162 7.47 -8.16 -8.95
C ARG A 162 8.29 -7.06 -8.26
N ASP A 163 9.07 -7.34 -7.22
CA ASP A 163 9.89 -6.33 -6.56
C ASP A 163 11.26 -6.19 -7.23
N TYR A 164 11.73 -4.96 -7.45
CA TYR A 164 13.04 -4.70 -8.10
C TYR A 164 14.25 -5.37 -7.41
N ARG A 165 14.10 -5.80 -6.15
CA ARG A 165 15.15 -6.49 -5.37
C ARG A 165 15.18 -7.99 -5.63
N PHE A 166 14.19 -8.56 -6.32
CA PHE A 166 14.04 -10.00 -6.53
C PHE A 166 15.32 -10.63 -7.08
N GLU A 167 15.78 -10.18 -8.25
CA GLU A 167 17.01 -10.67 -8.92
C GLU A 167 18.29 -10.46 -8.09
N LYS A 168 18.28 -9.52 -7.13
CA LYS A 168 19.42 -9.30 -6.23
C LYS A 168 19.41 -10.23 -5.03
N ILE A 169 18.23 -10.70 -4.63
CA ILE A 169 18.02 -11.54 -3.44
C ILE A 169 17.99 -13.01 -3.81
N ILE A 170 17.31 -13.36 -4.90
CA ILE A 170 17.21 -14.70 -5.43
C ILE A 170 18.23 -14.89 -6.56
N SER A 171 18.84 -16.06 -6.65
CA SER A 171 19.93 -16.35 -7.58
C SER A 171 19.41 -16.57 -9.01
N ASP A 172 20.13 -16.04 -10.01
CA ASP A 172 19.91 -16.27 -11.45
C ASP A 172 20.02 -17.74 -11.90
N ASP A 173 20.39 -18.66 -11.00
CA ASP A 173 20.59 -20.08 -11.30
C ASP A 173 19.29 -20.91 -11.15
N ILE A 174 18.17 -20.28 -10.77
CA ILE A 174 16.86 -20.94 -10.66
C ILE A 174 16.15 -20.89 -12.02
N ASP A 175 15.79 -22.06 -12.54
CA ASP A 175 15.00 -22.18 -13.75
C ASP A 175 13.50 -22.01 -13.42
N TRP A 176 13.01 -20.77 -13.45
CA TRP A 176 11.61 -20.45 -13.14
C TRP A 176 10.62 -21.01 -14.17
N GLU A 177 11.08 -21.29 -15.38
CA GLU A 177 10.30 -21.88 -16.47
C GLU A 177 10.28 -23.43 -16.38
N GLU A 178 10.95 -24.02 -15.37
CA GLU A 178 10.90 -25.47 -15.13
C GLU A 178 9.45 -25.92 -14.88
N ILE A 179 8.95 -26.83 -15.72
CA ILE A 179 7.64 -27.46 -15.52
C ILE A 179 7.74 -28.46 -14.38
N VAL A 180 7.08 -28.15 -13.26
CA VAL A 180 7.08 -28.98 -12.04
C VAL A 180 5.82 -29.83 -11.89
N ASP A 181 4.76 -29.50 -12.63
CA ASP A 181 3.55 -30.32 -12.78
C ASP A 181 3.17 -30.45 -14.25
N GLU A 182 3.50 -31.60 -14.86
CA GLU A 182 3.18 -31.89 -16.27
C GLU A 182 1.67 -32.01 -16.53
N GLU A 183 0.86 -32.39 -15.54
CA GLU A 183 -0.58 -32.59 -15.73
C GLU A 183 -1.30 -31.25 -15.88
N ASN A 184 -0.89 -30.24 -15.09
CA ASN A 184 -1.45 -28.89 -15.11
C ASN A 184 -0.62 -27.89 -15.94
N ASN A 185 0.55 -28.30 -16.43
CA ASN A 185 1.53 -27.44 -17.11
C ASN A 185 1.95 -26.24 -16.23
N THR A 186 2.19 -26.49 -14.95
CA THR A 186 2.58 -25.46 -13.97
C THR A 186 4.09 -25.28 -13.96
N GLU A 187 4.52 -24.04 -14.14
CA GLU A 187 5.92 -23.62 -14.03
C GLU A 187 6.31 -23.38 -12.56
N LEU A 188 7.59 -23.54 -12.23
CA LEU A 188 8.12 -23.28 -10.88
C LEU A 188 7.85 -21.83 -10.45
N GLY A 189 7.91 -20.88 -11.38
CA GLY A 189 7.58 -19.48 -11.16
C GLY A 189 6.12 -19.24 -10.73
N GLU A 190 5.16 -19.93 -11.34
CA GLU A 190 3.74 -19.82 -10.95
C GLU A 190 3.54 -20.32 -9.50
N LEU A 191 4.16 -21.44 -9.15
CA LEU A 191 4.11 -21.98 -7.79
C LEU A 191 4.77 -21.04 -6.77
N TYR A 192 5.77 -20.29 -7.20
CA TYR A 192 6.44 -19.28 -6.38
C TYR A 192 5.59 -18.03 -6.17
N ASP A 193 4.95 -17.53 -7.23
CA ASP A 193 4.03 -16.41 -7.16
C ASP A 193 2.83 -16.75 -6.23
N ASP A 194 2.28 -17.97 -6.32
CA ASP A 194 1.25 -18.47 -5.40
C ASP A 194 1.71 -18.51 -3.92
N LEU A 195 2.96 -18.88 -3.66
CA LEU A 195 3.54 -18.87 -2.31
C LEU A 195 3.67 -17.45 -1.75
N CYS A 196 3.88 -16.46 -2.60
CA CYS A 196 4.15 -15.08 -2.17
C CYS A 196 2.92 -14.33 -1.65
N GLU A 197 1.71 -14.68 -2.12
CA GLU A 197 0.46 -13.95 -1.83
C GLU A 197 0.64 -12.42 -1.95
N ASP A 198 1.20 -11.96 -3.07
CA ASP A 198 1.64 -10.57 -3.24
C ASP A 198 0.50 -9.56 -3.49
N GLN A 199 -0.65 -10.04 -3.95
CA GLN A 199 -1.89 -9.27 -4.14
C GLN A 199 -2.58 -8.87 -2.82
N GLY A 200 -3.62 -8.03 -2.95
CA GLY A 200 -4.45 -7.54 -1.87
C GLY A 200 -3.87 -6.33 -1.13
N HIS A 201 -4.65 -5.81 -0.18
CA HIS A 201 -4.27 -4.63 0.60
C HIS A 201 -3.25 -4.97 1.68
N LYS A 202 -2.18 -4.18 1.80
CA LYS A 202 -1.13 -4.43 2.81
C LYS A 202 -0.31 -3.21 3.20
N ILE A 203 0.35 -3.32 4.36
CA ILE A 203 1.33 -2.36 4.90
C ILE A 203 2.62 -3.13 5.16
N GLY A 204 3.77 -2.62 4.70
CA GLY A 204 5.05 -3.34 4.77
C GLY A 204 5.13 -4.52 3.77
N GLY A 205 6.11 -5.40 3.95
CA GLY A 205 6.34 -6.52 3.03
C GLY A 205 6.96 -6.11 1.69
N TYR A 206 6.57 -6.82 0.63
CA TYR A 206 6.95 -6.55 -0.76
C TYR A 206 5.69 -6.23 -1.59
N PRO A 207 5.80 -5.33 -2.58
CA PRO A 207 4.68 -4.90 -3.39
C PRO A 207 4.31 -5.91 -4.47
N PHE A 208 3.09 -5.75 -4.96
CA PHE A 208 2.59 -6.27 -6.22
C PHE A 208 2.37 -5.11 -7.20
N PHE A 209 2.51 -5.42 -8.49
CA PHE A 209 2.32 -4.55 -9.63
C PHE A 209 1.72 -5.37 -10.77
N THR A 210 0.79 -4.80 -11.54
CA THR A 210 0.30 -5.47 -12.76
C THR A 210 1.26 -5.30 -13.93
N GLN A 211 2.09 -4.24 -13.91
CA GLN A 211 3.09 -3.92 -14.93
C GLN A 211 4.50 -4.13 -14.42
N THR A 212 5.16 -3.08 -13.91
CA THR A 212 6.58 -3.15 -13.51
C THR A 212 6.84 -2.21 -12.35
N ASP A 213 7.76 -2.62 -11.47
CA ASP A 213 8.19 -1.79 -10.34
C ASP A 213 8.81 -0.46 -10.83
N PRO A 214 8.22 0.70 -10.51
CA PRO A 214 8.71 1.99 -10.99
C PRO A 214 10.10 2.35 -10.40
N ARG A 215 10.54 1.63 -9.37
CA ARG A 215 11.84 1.85 -8.70
C ARG A 215 12.99 1.11 -9.39
N GLU A 216 12.70 0.20 -10.32
CA GLU A 216 13.73 -0.58 -11.01
C GLU A 216 14.64 0.30 -11.88
N TRP A 217 14.03 1.23 -12.63
CA TRP A 217 14.69 1.95 -13.71
C TRP A 217 15.56 3.13 -13.25
N GLU A 218 15.15 3.83 -12.19
CA GLU A 218 15.87 5.00 -11.68
C GLU A 218 16.44 4.72 -10.29
N GLU A 219 17.77 4.63 -10.21
CA GLU A 219 18.50 4.31 -8.97
C GLU A 219 18.13 5.24 -7.79
N LYS A 220 17.79 6.50 -8.07
CA LYS A 220 17.36 7.48 -7.05
C LYS A 220 16.07 7.06 -6.32
N TYR A 221 15.25 6.16 -6.87
CA TYR A 221 14.01 5.67 -6.26
C TYR A 221 14.19 4.32 -5.53
N GLN A 222 15.29 3.60 -5.74
CA GLN A 222 15.55 2.32 -5.05
C GLN A 222 15.68 2.48 -3.53
N GLN A 223 16.04 3.67 -3.04
CA GLN A 223 16.05 4.01 -1.61
C GLN A 223 14.65 4.11 -0.97
N HIS A 224 13.58 4.20 -1.76
CA HIS A 224 12.19 4.11 -1.28
C HIS A 224 11.76 2.65 -1.17
N ASP A 225 12.40 1.96 -0.24
CA ASP A 225 12.40 0.49 -0.15
C ASP A 225 11.37 -0.08 0.84
N ILE A 226 10.61 0.79 1.52
CA ILE A 226 9.54 0.44 2.44
C ILE A 226 8.18 0.73 1.78
N LEU A 227 7.33 -0.30 1.69
CA LEU A 227 5.93 -0.17 1.29
C LEU A 227 5.12 0.38 2.47
N LEU A 228 4.67 1.64 2.38
CA LEU A 228 3.79 2.25 3.38
C LEU A 228 2.38 1.68 3.30
N LEU A 229 1.85 1.55 2.09
CA LEU A 229 0.51 1.06 1.84
C LEU A 229 0.41 0.57 0.40
N GLN A 230 -0.23 -0.57 0.22
CA GLN A 230 -0.75 -1.07 -1.05
C GLN A 230 -2.26 -1.20 -0.93
N ILE A 231 -2.96 -0.68 -1.94
CA ILE A 231 -4.42 -0.78 -2.08
C ILE A 231 -4.67 -1.44 -3.42
N ASP A 232 -5.22 -2.64 -3.40
CA ASP A 232 -5.54 -3.40 -4.60
C ASP A 232 -6.97 -3.08 -5.07
N THR A 233 -7.30 -3.46 -6.29
CA THR A 233 -8.71 -3.55 -6.70
C THR A 233 -9.43 -4.57 -5.80
N ASP A 234 -10.62 -4.21 -5.31
CA ASP A 234 -11.41 -5.04 -4.41
C ASP A 234 -12.90 -4.81 -4.62
N ASP A 235 -13.53 -5.70 -5.40
CA ASP A 235 -14.95 -5.68 -5.71
C ASP A 235 -15.84 -5.71 -4.44
N SER A 236 -15.37 -6.32 -3.35
CA SER A 236 -16.15 -6.39 -2.11
C SER A 236 -16.23 -5.06 -1.37
N LEU A 237 -15.32 -4.14 -1.70
CA LEU A 237 -15.23 -2.78 -1.16
C LEU A 237 -15.50 -1.71 -2.22
N ASN A 238 -15.89 -2.11 -3.43
CA ASN A 238 -16.07 -1.24 -4.59
C ASN A 238 -14.80 -0.42 -4.94
N ILE A 239 -13.61 -0.96 -4.69
CA ILE A 239 -12.34 -0.31 -5.02
C ILE A 239 -11.92 -0.74 -6.42
N MET A 240 -11.67 0.22 -7.32
CA MET A 240 -11.27 -0.07 -8.70
C MET A 240 -10.16 0.85 -9.19
N TRP A 241 -9.01 0.27 -9.54
CA TRP A 241 -7.88 0.99 -10.15
C TRP A 241 -7.81 0.69 -11.65
N GLY A 242 -8.37 1.55 -12.50
CA GLY A 242 -8.35 1.34 -13.95
C GLY A 242 -8.94 -0.02 -14.36
N ASP A 243 -8.19 -0.82 -15.11
CA ASP A 243 -8.57 -2.20 -15.48
C ASP A 243 -7.99 -3.22 -14.47
N SER A 244 -8.58 -3.25 -13.26
CA SER A 244 -8.20 -4.18 -12.17
C SER A 244 -6.73 -4.07 -11.72
N GLY A 245 -6.31 -2.85 -11.42
CA GLY A 245 -4.98 -2.50 -11.00
C GLY A 245 -4.73 -2.46 -9.49
N VAL A 246 -3.58 -1.90 -9.13
CA VAL A 246 -3.11 -1.74 -7.74
C VAL A 246 -2.39 -0.41 -7.57
N ALA A 247 -2.53 0.20 -6.39
CA ALA A 247 -1.77 1.38 -5.98
C ALA A 247 -0.79 1.06 -4.86
N ASN A 248 0.36 1.75 -4.86
CA ASN A 248 1.41 1.57 -3.87
C ASN A 248 2.00 2.93 -3.44
N PHE A 249 2.34 3.02 -2.16
CA PHE A 249 3.05 4.16 -1.58
C PHE A 249 4.36 3.70 -0.97
N PHE A 250 5.48 4.30 -1.35
CA PHE A 250 6.80 3.93 -0.86
C PHE A 250 7.54 5.07 -0.18
N ILE A 251 8.28 4.76 0.88
CA ILE A 251 9.06 5.72 1.64
C ILE A 251 10.48 5.22 1.85
N LYS A 252 11.42 6.15 2.03
CA LYS A 252 12.75 5.83 2.52
C LYS A 252 12.70 5.50 4.00
N LYS A 253 13.54 4.56 4.42
CA LYS A 253 13.73 4.25 5.84
C LYS A 253 14.08 5.47 6.69
N ASP A 254 15.01 6.31 6.24
CA ASP A 254 15.43 7.48 7.01
C ASP A 254 14.28 8.50 7.16
N ASP A 255 13.52 8.75 6.10
CA ASP A 255 12.35 9.63 6.11
C ASP A 255 11.29 9.10 7.11
N LEU A 256 11.00 7.80 7.07
CA LEU A 256 10.06 7.15 7.99
C LEU A 256 10.50 7.24 9.47
N LEU A 257 11.79 7.02 9.75
CA LEU A 257 12.33 7.13 11.11
C LEU A 257 12.25 8.56 11.67
N HIS A 258 12.24 9.57 10.80
CA HIS A 258 12.05 10.97 11.17
C HIS A 258 10.58 11.43 11.08
N LEU A 259 9.66 10.53 10.71
CA LEU A 259 8.24 10.82 10.48
C LEU A 259 8.03 11.92 9.41
N ASP A 260 8.93 11.96 8.43
CA ASP A 260 8.86 12.87 7.29
C ASP A 260 8.22 12.16 6.10
N PHE A 261 6.95 12.47 5.84
CA PHE A 261 6.19 11.88 4.73
C PHE A 261 6.14 12.80 3.50
N SER A 262 7.00 13.83 3.43
CA SER A 262 7.02 14.77 2.29
C SER A 262 7.58 14.15 1.00
N ASN A 263 8.34 13.06 1.12
CA ASN A 263 9.07 12.43 0.03
C ASN A 263 8.65 10.97 -0.20
N VAL A 264 7.34 10.73 -0.26
CA VAL A 264 6.72 9.43 -0.55
C VAL A 264 6.51 9.28 -2.06
N ILE A 265 6.88 8.13 -2.62
CA ILE A 265 6.49 7.74 -3.99
C ILE A 265 5.03 7.30 -3.95
N TYR A 266 4.22 7.84 -4.86
CA TYR A 266 2.91 7.29 -5.19
C TYR A 266 2.95 6.69 -6.60
N ASN A 267 2.51 5.44 -6.72
CA ASN A 267 2.35 4.73 -7.99
C ASN A 267 0.98 4.04 -8.02
N TRP A 268 0.44 3.85 -9.22
CA TRP A 268 -0.54 2.81 -9.48
C TRP A 268 -0.37 2.32 -10.92
N ASP A 269 -0.76 1.07 -11.18
CA ASP A 269 -0.84 0.49 -12.51
C ASP A 269 -2.07 -0.41 -12.64
N CYS A 270 -2.43 -0.77 -13.87
CA CYS A 270 -3.48 -1.75 -14.19
C CYS A 270 -3.07 -2.62 -15.38
N TYR A 271 -3.86 -3.64 -15.71
CA TYR A 271 -3.57 -4.56 -16.82
C TYR A 271 -3.69 -3.91 -18.21
#